data_AF-A0A7M5X6S7-F1
#
_entry.id   AF-A0A7M5X6S7-F1
#
_cell.length_a   1.000
_cell.length_b   1.000
_cell.length_c   1.000
_cell.angle_alpha   90.00
_cell.angle_beta   90.00
_cell.angle_gamma   90.00
#
_symmetry.space_group_name_H-M   'P 1'
#
loop_
_entity.id
_entity.type
_entity.pdbx_description
1 polymer ?
#
loop_
_entity_poly.entity_id
_entity_poly.type
_entity_poly.pdbx_seq_one_letter_code
_entity_poly.pdbx_strand_id
1 'polypeptide(L)'
;PSFELDFTREMLHIDAKNYHCWQHRQLVLNHFKLWEGEVELTTILLEKDLRNNSAWNQRYYAIVNTTGFVRETMECEVGYAIQMIKKAPNNESAWNYLKGILSAADGLHQYPALKDDFEKMLCDGMDSPYLLSFLVDYYEEDLENNGVNEISFKRAKELCAQLSSDVDVIRKEYWDYMSRSLNSRFPVTWSS
;
A
#
# COMPACT_ATOMS: atom_id res chain seq x y z
N PRO A 1 -11.17 29.70 12.47
CA PRO A 1 -10.57 28.63 11.66
C PRO A 1 -10.75 27.21 12.24
N SER A 2 -10.65 26.98 13.56
CA SER A 2 -10.86 25.65 14.15
C SER A 2 -12.27 25.08 13.95
N PHE A 3 -13.30 25.93 13.96
CA PHE A 3 -14.69 25.52 13.69
C PHE A 3 -14.90 24.87 12.31
N GLU A 4 -14.05 25.18 11.32
CA GLU A 4 -14.07 24.53 10.00
C GLU A 4 -13.71 23.04 10.09
N LEU A 5 -12.83 22.67 11.03
CA LEU A 5 -12.46 21.29 11.26
C LEU A 5 -13.59 20.51 11.94
N ASP A 6 -14.36 21.15 12.82
CA ASP A 6 -15.55 20.55 13.42
C ASP A 6 -16.68 20.40 12.39
N PHE A 7 -16.93 21.44 11.60
CA PHE A 7 -17.89 21.40 10.49
C PHE A 7 -17.58 20.28 9.49
N THR A 8 -16.33 20.20 9.02
CA THR A 8 -15.93 19.14 8.08
C THR A 8 -15.98 17.75 8.74
N ARG A 9 -15.71 17.64 10.05
CA ARG A 9 -15.88 16.36 10.78
C ARG A 9 -17.35 15.92 10.79
N GLU A 10 -18.29 16.83 11.03
CA GLU A 10 -19.73 16.55 10.97
C GLU A 10 -20.17 16.15 9.56
N MET A 11 -19.68 16.85 8.53
CA MET A 11 -20.01 16.51 7.14
C MET A 11 -19.47 15.13 6.75
N LEU A 12 -18.25 14.79 7.17
CA LEU A 12 -17.65 13.46 6.96
C LEU A 12 -18.36 12.36 7.76
N HIS A 13 -19.06 12.69 8.83
CA HIS A 13 -19.91 11.73 9.52
C HIS A 13 -21.13 11.33 8.68
N ILE A 14 -21.66 12.27 7.88
CA ILE A 14 -22.78 12.06 6.97
C ILE A 14 -22.32 11.35 5.68
N ASP A 15 -21.26 11.87 5.05
CA ASP A 15 -20.65 11.29 3.85
C ASP A 15 -19.12 11.30 3.98
N ALA A 16 -18.60 10.15 4.42
CA ALA A 16 -17.17 9.97 4.70
C ALA A 16 -16.27 10.01 3.46
N LYS A 17 -16.85 10.03 2.25
CA LYS A 17 -16.12 10.04 0.97
C LYS A 17 -16.36 11.33 0.17
N ASN A 18 -17.01 12.33 0.78
CA ASN A 18 -17.29 13.60 0.12
C ASN A 18 -16.00 14.31 -0.30
N TYR A 19 -15.77 14.36 -1.62
CA TYR A 19 -14.54 14.90 -2.18
C TYR A 19 -14.32 16.38 -1.85
N HIS A 20 -15.37 17.20 -1.94
CA HIS A 20 -15.30 18.63 -1.65
C HIS A 20 -15.01 18.90 -0.17
N CYS A 21 -15.58 18.10 0.73
CA CYS A 21 -15.33 18.19 2.16
C CYS A 21 -13.86 17.88 2.48
N TRP A 22 -13.30 16.80 1.90
CA TRP A 22 -11.88 16.46 2.08
C TRP A 22 -10.96 17.54 1.51
N GLN A 23 -11.26 18.06 0.32
CA GLN A 23 -10.49 19.15 -0.30
C GLN A 23 -10.51 20.41 0.55
N HIS A 24 -11.67 20.82 1.04
CA HIS A 24 -11.81 21.98 1.94
C HIS A 24 -11.05 21.76 3.24
N ARG A 25 -11.17 20.58 3.85
CA ARG A 25 -10.43 20.22 5.06
C ARG A 25 -8.93 20.34 4.85
N GLN A 26 -8.38 19.78 3.77
CA GLN A 26 -6.96 19.90 3.44
C GLN A 26 -6.53 21.36 3.23
N LEU A 27 -7.35 22.19 2.58
CA LEU A 27 -7.07 23.62 2.42
C LEU A 27 -6.94 24.33 3.77
N VAL A 28 -7.91 24.12 4.67
CA VAL A 28 -7.92 24.71 6.01
C VAL A 28 -6.72 24.25 6.82
N LEU A 29 -6.43 22.95 6.83
CA LEU A 29 -5.29 22.37 7.53
C LEU A 29 -3.97 23.00 7.08
N ASN A 30 -3.75 23.12 5.77
CA ASN A 30 -2.52 23.70 5.23
C ASN A 30 -2.39 25.19 5.47
N HIS A 31 -3.48 25.94 5.30
CA HIS A 31 -3.47 27.38 5.40
C HIS A 31 -3.22 27.83 6.85
N PHE A 32 -3.87 27.17 7.81
CA PHE A 32 -3.82 27.54 9.22
C PHE A 32 -2.90 26.64 10.08
N LYS A 33 -2.27 25.62 9.48
CA LYS A 33 -1.36 24.67 10.15
C LYS A 33 -2.00 23.92 11.33
N LEU A 34 -3.28 23.56 11.19
CA LEU A 34 -4.09 22.94 12.24
C LEU A 34 -4.04 21.40 12.22
N TRP A 35 -2.85 20.81 12.25
CA TRP A 35 -2.67 19.37 12.05
C TRP A 35 -2.90 18.48 13.27
N GLU A 36 -3.00 19.08 14.46
CA GLU A 36 -3.21 18.36 15.71
C GLU A 36 -4.52 17.54 15.65
N GLY A 37 -4.43 16.24 15.95
CA GLY A 37 -5.60 15.34 15.93
C GLY A 37 -5.98 14.79 14.55
N GLU A 38 -5.29 15.17 13.47
CA GLU A 38 -5.70 14.78 12.11
C GLU A 38 -5.44 13.29 11.83
N VAL A 39 -4.30 12.76 12.29
CA VAL A 39 -3.98 11.33 12.14
C VAL A 39 -4.95 10.49 12.98
N GLU A 40 -5.27 10.95 14.18
CA GLU A 40 -6.25 10.32 15.08
C GLU A 40 -7.65 10.28 14.46
N LEU A 41 -8.08 11.36 13.80
CA LEU A 41 -9.32 11.37 13.04
C LEU A 41 -9.32 10.29 11.95
N THR A 42 -8.20 10.12 11.22
CA THR A 42 -8.13 9.06 10.20
C THR A 42 -8.26 7.68 10.82
N THR A 43 -7.67 7.45 12.00
CA THR A 43 -7.82 6.18 12.73
C THR A 43 -9.29 5.90 13.04
N ILE A 44 -10.03 6.88 13.58
CA ILE A 44 -11.47 6.75 13.89
C ILE A 44 -12.28 6.43 12.63
N LEU A 45 -12.00 7.12 11.52
CA LEU A 45 -12.71 6.90 10.26
C LEU A 45 -12.41 5.52 9.66
N LEU A 46 -11.17 5.05 9.78
CA LEU A 46 -10.75 3.73 9.31
C LEU A 46 -11.28 2.60 10.19
N GLU A 47 -11.42 2.82 11.50
CA GLU A 47 -12.10 1.87 12.39
C GLU A 47 -13.59 1.70 12.02
N LYS A 48 -14.24 2.77 11.54
CA LYS A 48 -15.63 2.73 11.05
C LYS A 48 -15.74 2.10 9.65
N ASP A 49 -14.83 2.42 8.74
CA ASP A 49 -14.74 1.83 7.39
C ASP A 49 -13.27 1.67 6.96
N LEU A 50 -12.76 0.44 7.08
CA LEU A 50 -11.40 0.07 6.68
C LEU A 50 -11.12 0.37 5.19
N ARG A 51 -12.16 0.38 4.36
CA ARG A 51 -12.09 0.59 2.90
C ARG A 51 -12.29 2.06 2.51
N ASN A 52 -12.30 2.98 3.48
CA ASN A 52 -12.38 4.41 3.19
C ASN A 52 -11.05 4.91 2.62
N ASN A 53 -10.90 4.87 1.29
CA ASN A 53 -9.71 5.34 0.60
C ASN A 53 -9.42 6.82 0.86
N SER A 54 -10.43 7.66 1.09
CA SER A 54 -10.24 9.08 1.41
C SER A 54 -9.58 9.25 2.78
N ALA A 55 -9.92 8.40 3.76
CA ALA A 55 -9.27 8.41 5.07
C ALA A 55 -7.81 7.93 4.99
N TRP A 56 -7.52 6.88 4.20
CA TRP A 56 -6.14 6.45 3.92
C TRP A 56 -5.31 7.55 3.24
N ASN A 57 -5.88 8.21 2.23
CA ASN A 57 -5.25 9.35 1.57
C ASN A 57 -5.00 10.50 2.54
N GLN A 58 -5.97 10.82 3.40
CA GLN A 58 -5.81 11.86 4.41
C GLN A 58 -4.73 11.50 5.43
N ARG A 59 -4.60 10.21 5.80
CA ARG A 59 -3.57 9.75 6.74
C ARG A 59 -2.18 10.00 6.17
N TYR A 60 -1.96 9.60 4.92
CA TYR A 60 -0.73 9.90 4.18
C TYR A 60 -0.46 11.40 4.15
N TYR A 61 -1.48 12.17 3.79
CA TYR A 61 -1.38 13.62 3.65
C TYR A 61 -1.01 14.33 4.95
N ALA A 62 -1.64 13.96 6.07
CA ALA A 62 -1.36 14.51 7.38
C ALA A 62 0.08 14.21 7.81
N ILE A 63 0.55 12.97 7.63
CA ILE A 63 1.89 12.55 8.02
C ILE A 63 2.96 13.28 7.20
N VAL A 64 2.80 13.35 5.86
CA VAL A 64 3.74 14.06 4.99
C VAL A 64 3.87 15.54 5.37
N ASN A 65 2.77 16.18 5.79
CA ASN A 65 2.77 17.60 6.17
C ASN A 65 3.09 17.87 7.65
N THR A 66 3.40 16.83 8.44
CA THR A 66 3.75 16.95 9.86
C THR A 66 5.13 16.34 10.14
N THR A 67 5.19 15.08 10.52
CA THR A 67 6.43 14.38 10.90
C THR A 67 7.23 13.93 9.69
N GLY A 68 6.57 13.76 8.55
CA GLY A 68 7.09 13.00 7.43
C GLY A 68 7.26 11.51 7.78
N PHE A 69 7.83 10.77 6.85
CA PHE A 69 8.10 9.35 6.96
C PHE A 69 9.52 9.07 7.48
N VAL A 70 9.89 9.68 8.60
CA VAL A 70 11.12 9.32 9.32
C VAL A 70 11.00 7.90 9.87
N ARG A 71 12.14 7.24 10.17
CA ARG A 71 12.19 5.83 10.58
C ARG A 71 11.17 5.46 11.65
N GLU A 72 11.07 6.24 12.73
CA GLU A 72 10.16 5.96 13.84
C GLU A 72 8.68 6.03 13.39
N THR A 73 8.33 6.98 12.52
CA THR A 73 6.97 7.10 11.96
C THR A 73 6.70 5.99 10.95
N MET A 74 7.68 5.67 10.11
CA MET A 74 7.60 4.60 9.12
C MET A 74 7.33 3.24 9.78
N GLU A 75 8.07 2.88 10.82
CA GLU A 75 7.88 1.63 11.56
C GLU A 75 6.46 1.53 12.14
N CYS A 76 5.95 2.62 12.73
CA CYS A 76 4.59 2.69 13.25
C CYS A 76 3.54 2.50 12.14
N GLU A 77 3.72 3.19 11.01
CA GLU A 77 2.76 3.18 9.90
C GLU A 77 2.75 1.87 9.11
N VAL A 78 3.91 1.26 8.92
CA VAL A 78 4.02 -0.10 8.35
C VAL A 78 3.31 -1.10 9.26
N GLY A 79 3.57 -1.05 10.57
CA GLY A 79 2.89 -1.90 11.55
C GLY A 79 1.36 -1.72 11.53
N TYR A 80 0.89 -0.48 11.47
CA TYR A 80 -0.54 -0.15 11.36
C TYR A 80 -1.15 -0.70 10.07
N ALA A 81 -0.51 -0.46 8.92
CA ALA A 81 -0.99 -0.94 7.62
C ALA A 81 -1.09 -2.48 7.59
N ILE A 82 -0.08 -3.19 8.10
CA ILE A 82 -0.09 -4.67 8.21
C ILE A 82 -1.24 -5.14 9.11
N GLN A 83 -1.48 -4.46 10.25
CA GLN A 83 -2.60 -4.80 11.13
C GLN A 83 -3.94 -4.69 10.40
N MET A 84 -4.11 -3.65 9.57
CA MET A 84 -5.34 -3.41 8.81
C MET A 84 -5.49 -4.39 7.65
N ILE A 85 -4.39 -4.75 6.99
CA ILE A 85 -4.33 -5.80 5.96
C ILE A 85 -4.76 -7.14 6.56
N LYS A 86 -4.23 -7.53 7.72
CA LYS A 86 -4.61 -8.79 8.40
C LYS A 86 -6.11 -8.84 8.76
N LYS A 87 -6.72 -7.69 9.07
CA LYS A 87 -8.17 -7.59 9.33
C LYS A 87 -9.01 -7.69 8.05
N ALA A 88 -8.53 -7.14 6.94
CA ALA A 88 -9.23 -7.15 5.65
C ALA A 88 -8.24 -7.35 4.48
N PRO A 89 -7.81 -8.58 4.19
CA PRO A 89 -6.79 -8.85 3.17
C PRO A 89 -7.15 -8.41 1.75
N ASN A 90 -8.46 -8.36 1.45
CA ASN A 90 -9.01 -7.93 0.16
C ASN A 90 -9.39 -6.44 0.18
N ASN A 91 -8.69 -5.61 0.97
CA ASN A 91 -8.85 -4.16 0.99
C ASN A 91 -7.68 -3.47 0.28
N GLU A 92 -7.90 -3.11 -0.99
CA GLU A 92 -6.91 -2.43 -1.84
C GLU A 92 -6.30 -1.18 -1.19
N SER A 93 -7.09 -0.39 -0.46
CA SER A 93 -6.61 0.89 0.10
C SER A 93 -5.47 0.71 1.10
N ALA A 94 -5.50 -0.34 1.93
CA ALA A 94 -4.44 -0.61 2.89
C ALA A 94 -3.14 -1.07 2.20
N TRP A 95 -3.27 -1.88 1.14
CA TRP A 95 -2.14 -2.31 0.31
C TRP A 95 -1.51 -1.13 -0.45
N ASN A 96 -2.33 -0.29 -1.06
CA ASN A 96 -1.87 0.90 -1.77
C ASN A 96 -1.19 1.89 -0.82
N TYR A 97 -1.72 2.05 0.40
CA TYR A 97 -1.07 2.87 1.42
C TYR A 97 0.29 2.31 1.81
N LEU A 98 0.38 1.01 2.11
CA LEU A 98 1.65 0.35 2.44
C LEU A 98 2.67 0.51 1.32
N LYS A 99 2.30 0.23 0.07
CA LYS A 99 3.19 0.42 -1.08
C LYS A 99 3.64 1.87 -1.20
N GLY A 100 2.71 2.82 -1.07
CA GLY A 100 2.99 4.25 -1.17
C GLY A 100 4.00 4.76 -0.13
N ILE A 101 3.86 4.34 1.14
CA ILE A 101 4.80 4.77 2.19
C ILE A 101 6.18 4.12 2.02
N LEU A 102 6.25 2.86 1.60
CA LEU A 102 7.52 2.16 1.37
C LEU A 102 8.27 2.75 0.17
N SER A 103 7.55 3.11 -0.90
CA SER A 103 8.14 3.80 -2.06
C SER A 103 8.58 5.23 -1.75
N ALA A 104 7.98 5.90 -0.77
CA ALA A 104 8.39 7.24 -0.32
C ALA A 104 9.65 7.20 0.57
N ALA A 105 10.00 6.04 1.11
CA ALA A 105 11.26 5.79 1.81
C ALA A 105 12.36 5.40 0.80
N ASP A 106 12.92 4.20 0.97
CA ASP A 106 14.03 3.69 0.15
C ASP A 106 13.63 2.50 -0.74
N GLY A 107 12.32 2.19 -0.85
CA GLY A 107 11.80 1.08 -1.68
C GLY A 107 11.50 -0.21 -0.91
N LEU A 108 10.78 -1.13 -1.54
CA LEU A 108 10.30 -2.38 -0.93
C LEU A 108 11.44 -3.34 -0.59
N HIS A 109 12.48 -3.38 -1.42
CA HIS A 109 13.64 -4.28 -1.26
C HIS A 109 14.41 -4.10 0.06
N GLN A 110 14.20 -2.97 0.76
CA GLN A 110 14.76 -2.70 2.10
C GLN A 110 14.03 -3.43 3.23
N TYR A 111 12.91 -4.11 2.94
CA TYR A 111 12.03 -4.73 3.92
C TYR A 111 11.89 -6.26 3.71
N PRO A 112 12.99 -7.04 3.80
CA PRO A 112 12.94 -8.49 3.56
C PRO A 112 12.04 -9.25 4.55
N ALA A 113 12.00 -8.80 5.80
CA ALA A 113 11.10 -9.37 6.81
C ALA A 113 9.62 -9.22 6.42
N LEU A 114 9.25 -8.13 5.75
CA LEU A 114 7.89 -7.91 5.28
C LEU A 114 7.53 -8.90 4.17
N LYS A 115 8.46 -9.11 3.23
CA LYS A 115 8.29 -10.11 2.17
C LYS A 115 8.16 -11.53 2.76
N ASP A 116 8.96 -11.88 3.76
CA ASP A 116 8.86 -13.19 4.40
C ASP A 116 7.53 -13.40 5.13
N ASP A 117 7.04 -12.36 5.83
CA ASP A 117 5.72 -12.38 6.47
C ASP A 117 4.59 -12.55 5.45
N PHE A 118 4.69 -11.90 4.29
CA PHE A 118 3.69 -11.96 3.23
C PHE A 118 3.73 -13.27 2.44
N GLU A 119 4.90 -13.83 2.19
CA GLU A 119 5.03 -15.21 1.67
C GLU A 119 4.42 -16.22 2.64
N LYS A 120 4.63 -16.05 3.95
CA LYS A 120 4.00 -16.89 4.96
C LYS A 120 2.48 -16.76 4.93
N MET A 121 1.95 -15.53 4.87
CA MET A 121 0.51 -15.29 4.78
C MET A 121 -0.11 -15.97 3.55
N LEU A 122 0.58 -15.93 2.40
CA LEU A 122 0.17 -16.63 1.19
C LEU A 122 0.17 -18.15 1.40
N CYS A 123 1.24 -18.71 1.98
CA CYS A 123 1.33 -20.14 2.33
C CYS A 123 0.23 -20.61 3.29
N ASP A 124 -0.21 -19.73 4.21
CA ASP A 124 -1.28 -19.99 5.17
C ASP A 124 -2.69 -19.93 4.52
N GLY A 125 -2.77 -19.74 3.19
CA GLY A 125 -4.01 -19.80 2.41
C GLY A 125 -4.69 -18.45 2.19
N MET A 126 -3.99 -17.34 2.42
CA MET A 126 -4.51 -16.00 2.12
C MET A 126 -4.32 -15.67 0.64
N ASP A 127 -5.31 -16.02 -0.19
CA ASP A 127 -5.32 -15.63 -1.59
C ASP A 127 -5.99 -14.26 -1.77
N SER A 128 -5.16 -13.22 -1.80
CA SER A 128 -5.56 -11.85 -2.13
C SER A 128 -4.79 -11.38 -3.36
N PRO A 129 -5.45 -10.85 -4.41
CA PRO A 129 -4.75 -10.33 -5.59
C PRO A 129 -3.75 -9.24 -5.22
N TYR A 130 -4.02 -8.48 -4.17
CA TYR A 130 -3.16 -7.42 -3.69
C TYR A 130 -1.91 -7.94 -2.97
N LEU A 131 -2.02 -9.06 -2.26
CA LEU A 131 -0.87 -9.73 -1.64
C LEU A 131 0.08 -10.28 -2.71
N LEU A 132 -0.46 -11.02 -3.69
CA LEU A 132 0.35 -11.56 -4.78
C LEU A 132 0.98 -10.42 -5.62
N SER A 133 0.20 -9.37 -5.92
CA SER A 133 0.71 -8.17 -6.59
C SER A 133 1.87 -7.53 -5.83
N PHE A 134 1.73 -7.37 -4.52
CA PHE A 134 2.80 -6.79 -3.68
C PHE A 134 4.07 -7.64 -3.73
N LEU A 135 3.95 -8.96 -3.68
CA LEU A 135 5.10 -9.86 -3.79
C LEU A 135 5.77 -9.77 -5.17
N VAL A 136 4.99 -9.65 -6.26
CA VAL A 136 5.55 -9.41 -7.61
C VAL A 136 6.36 -8.11 -7.62
N ASP A 137 5.81 -7.01 -7.10
CA ASP A 137 6.49 -5.72 -7.01
C ASP A 137 7.78 -5.83 -6.19
N TYR A 138 7.73 -6.52 -5.04
CA TYR A 138 8.91 -6.74 -4.20
C TYR A 138 10.00 -7.50 -4.96
N TYR A 139 9.66 -8.63 -5.60
CA TYR A 139 10.64 -9.44 -6.30
C TYR A 139 11.22 -8.72 -7.52
N GLU A 140 10.42 -7.90 -8.20
CA GLU A 140 10.92 -7.04 -9.28
C GLU A 140 11.95 -6.05 -8.75
N GLU A 141 11.65 -5.31 -7.67
CA GLU A 141 12.62 -4.39 -7.05
C GLU A 141 13.86 -5.09 -6.51
N ASP A 142 13.73 -6.28 -5.94
CA ASP A 142 14.86 -7.08 -5.44
C ASP A 142 15.80 -7.49 -6.58
N LEU A 143 15.26 -7.92 -7.72
CA LEU A 143 16.06 -8.25 -8.92
C LEU A 143 16.80 -7.02 -9.48
N GLU A 144 16.20 -5.83 -9.39
CA GLU A 144 16.82 -4.57 -9.82
C GLU A 144 17.97 -4.13 -8.92
N ASN A 145 17.79 -4.24 -7.60
CA ASN A 145 18.67 -3.62 -6.62
C ASN A 145 19.70 -4.59 -6.01
N ASN A 146 19.33 -5.86 -5.82
CA ASN A 146 20.18 -6.88 -5.18
C ASN A 146 20.75 -7.90 -6.18
N GLY A 147 20.40 -7.77 -7.46
CA GLY A 147 20.93 -8.58 -8.55
C GLY A 147 20.05 -9.78 -8.92
N VAL A 148 20.16 -10.18 -10.18
CA VAL A 148 19.32 -11.25 -10.75
C VAL A 148 19.66 -12.59 -10.13
N ASN A 149 18.68 -13.19 -9.45
CA ASN A 149 18.79 -14.53 -8.88
C ASN A 149 17.64 -15.44 -9.35
N GLU A 150 17.94 -16.72 -9.58
CA GLU A 150 17.01 -17.67 -10.20
C GLU A 150 15.75 -17.89 -9.39
N ILE A 151 15.90 -17.92 -8.07
CA ILE A 151 14.81 -18.19 -7.12
C ILE A 151 13.78 -17.06 -7.19
N SER A 152 14.22 -15.81 -7.04
CA SER A 152 13.33 -14.64 -7.07
C SER A 152 12.71 -14.44 -8.45
N PHE A 153 13.48 -14.65 -9.52
CA PHE A 153 12.98 -14.57 -10.89
C PHE A 153 11.87 -15.59 -11.17
N LYS A 154 12.09 -16.87 -10.80
CA LYS A 154 11.07 -17.91 -10.95
C LYS A 154 9.84 -17.60 -10.10
N ARG A 155 10.04 -17.18 -8.85
CA ARG A 155 8.95 -16.86 -7.92
C ARG A 155 8.08 -15.70 -8.44
N ALA A 156 8.67 -14.62 -8.92
CA ALA A 156 7.93 -13.51 -9.53
C ALA A 156 7.07 -13.97 -10.72
N LYS A 157 7.62 -14.84 -11.57
CA LYS A 157 6.87 -15.40 -12.72
C LYS A 157 5.74 -16.34 -12.29
N GLU A 158 5.95 -17.16 -11.28
CA GLU A 158 4.91 -18.02 -10.69
C GLU A 158 3.75 -17.19 -10.17
N LEU A 159 4.04 -16.11 -9.44
CA LEU A 159 3.02 -15.19 -8.91
C LEU A 159 2.24 -14.49 -10.03
N CYS A 160 2.93 -13.98 -11.07
CA CYS A 160 2.27 -13.42 -12.25
C CYS A 160 1.36 -14.44 -12.95
N ALA A 161 1.79 -15.72 -13.03
CA ALA A 161 0.98 -16.77 -13.62
C ALA A 161 -0.29 -17.03 -12.79
N GLN A 162 -0.17 -17.16 -11.47
CA GLN A 162 -1.33 -17.34 -10.56
C GLN A 162 -2.31 -16.16 -10.63
N LEU A 163 -1.80 -14.93 -10.68
CA LEU A 163 -2.61 -13.73 -10.87
C LEU A 163 -3.36 -13.74 -12.20
N SER A 164 -2.69 -14.17 -13.28
CA SER A 164 -3.26 -14.26 -14.63
C SER A 164 -4.31 -15.36 -14.78
N SER A 165 -4.12 -16.53 -14.14
CA SER A 165 -4.97 -17.71 -14.31
C SER A 165 -6.14 -17.79 -13.34
N ASP A 166 -5.92 -17.48 -12.06
CA ASP A 166 -6.82 -17.90 -10.98
C ASP A 166 -7.26 -16.75 -10.06
N VAL A 167 -6.37 -15.79 -9.77
CA VAL A 167 -6.58 -14.81 -8.68
C VAL A 167 -7.08 -13.44 -9.18
N ASP A 168 -6.54 -12.92 -10.28
CA ASP A 168 -6.87 -11.58 -10.82
C ASP A 168 -7.07 -11.62 -12.34
N VAL A 169 -7.92 -12.56 -12.78
CA VAL A 169 -8.18 -12.86 -14.19
C VAL A 169 -8.67 -11.64 -14.98
N ILE A 170 -9.33 -10.68 -14.32
CA ILE A 170 -9.75 -9.43 -14.98
C ILE A 170 -8.56 -8.59 -15.47
N ARG A 171 -7.40 -8.70 -14.80
CA ARG A 171 -6.13 -8.05 -15.20
C ARG A 171 -5.15 -9.04 -15.85
N LYS A 172 -5.64 -10.17 -16.39
CA LYS A 172 -4.83 -11.19 -17.06
C LYS A 172 -3.76 -10.61 -18.00
N GLU A 173 -4.16 -9.75 -18.94
CA GLU A 173 -3.24 -9.18 -19.92
C GLU A 173 -2.14 -8.31 -19.30
N TYR A 174 -2.44 -7.66 -18.17
CA TYR A 174 -1.45 -6.92 -17.39
C TYR A 174 -0.45 -7.87 -16.72
N TRP A 175 -0.91 -8.96 -16.11
CA TRP A 175 -0.02 -9.95 -15.48
C TRP A 175 0.83 -10.73 -16.49
N ASP A 176 0.26 -11.06 -17.64
CA ASP A 176 0.99 -11.65 -18.77
C ASP A 176 2.04 -10.67 -19.31
N TYR A 177 1.71 -9.37 -19.38
CA TYR A 177 2.68 -8.32 -19.72
C TYR A 177 3.80 -8.21 -18.69
N MET A 178 3.48 -8.18 -17.39
CA MET A 178 4.49 -8.12 -16.32
C MET A 178 5.43 -9.32 -16.39
N SER A 179 4.90 -10.53 -16.57
CA SER A 179 5.71 -11.74 -16.75
C SER A 179 6.64 -11.69 -17.97
N ARG A 180 6.18 -11.11 -19.10
CA ARG A 180 7.03 -10.86 -20.28
C ARG A 180 8.10 -9.80 -20.00
N SER A 181 7.72 -8.72 -19.32
CA SER A 181 8.60 -7.62 -18.92
C SER A 181 9.78 -8.14 -18.11
N LEU A 182 9.53 -9.00 -17.12
CA LEU A 182 10.59 -9.65 -16.32
C LEU A 182 11.64 -10.36 -17.20
N ASN A 183 11.23 -11.12 -18.23
CA ASN A 183 12.20 -11.79 -19.13
C ASN A 183 13.04 -10.79 -19.93
N SER A 184 12.45 -9.66 -20.31
CA SER A 184 13.12 -8.63 -21.11
C SER A 184 14.11 -7.80 -20.29
N ARG A 185 13.75 -7.52 -19.03
CA ARG A 185 14.53 -6.70 -18.09
C ARG A 185 15.64 -7.49 -17.42
N PHE A 186 15.39 -8.76 -17.11
CA PHE A 186 16.33 -9.67 -16.45
C PHE A 186 16.56 -10.90 -17.32
N PRO A 187 17.25 -10.76 -18.47
CA PRO A 187 17.56 -11.91 -19.33
C PRO A 187 18.53 -12.82 -18.59
N VAL A 188 18.12 -14.06 -18.34
CA VAL A 188 18.98 -15.00 -17.63
C VAL A 188 19.35 -16.21 -18.48
N THR A 189 20.66 -16.44 -18.61
CA THR A 189 21.23 -17.65 -19.19
C THR A 189 21.43 -18.67 -18.07
N TRP A 190 20.35 -19.32 -17.62
CA TRP A 190 20.48 -20.43 -16.68
C TRP A 190 21.07 -21.63 -17.44
N SER A 191 22.30 -22.01 -17.11
CA SER A 191 22.90 -23.24 -17.63
C SER A 191 22.12 -24.44 -17.09
N SER A 192 21.49 -25.16 -18.01
CA SER A 192 20.77 -26.43 -17.81
C SER A 192 21.63 -27.53 -17.21
#